data_AF-A0A935ZDL7-F1
#
_entry.id   AF-A0A935ZDL7-F1
#
_cell.length_a   1.000
_cell.length_b   1.000
_cell.length_c   1.000
_cell.angle_alpha   90.00
_cell.angle_beta   90.00
_cell.angle_gamma   90.00
#
_symmetry.space_group_name_H-M   'P 1'
#
loop_
_entity.id
_entity.type
_entity.pdbx_description
1 polymer ?
#
loop_
_entity_poly.entity_id
_entity_poly.type
_entity_poly.pdbx_seq_one_letter_code
_entity_poly.pdbx_strand_id
1 'polypeptide(L)'
;MTLVVHFPRPGFFMADMPVTVTVDGEVVYRGSFVSGFTVPVEVGAGEHVVETAIGLGFLVRRRRLVVLTEERDEVVTATLSYSRMWGNFEEKCALAAGAPEARVAFGQPEAEELPAPREPVRATWGLLAVLAAFFVLEYAAAVGPREGASPSLDTLDALGGLGPTALREGEAFRLVTCTFLHVDPVHLFMNGIALVMAGVLVERTLGAARFLVLYFLGGVGGSLVSLALNRGDMISVGASGAVLGVFGAGLVLAELYPAAQRPQLRIQLARVLVPSLLPMLGGRGEHVDFGAHLGGAVTGALVGAAMLSEIRGALARGDKPRVAWPRAAAAVGGLGVVLAFALVATRSYPRVAALASILRTVVPNAELPVQGQPSEETYARWAKEYPDDPRVLAWQAGKALDRSDPEAFETAVTKGRAAVVRTGSAFSEETRAHFTKTFDGLEADRAMLLLVPRDELPKGTSKEISAGWDAKIATFAAKYPKDPRVQLELTMRAYFDAHDPKAALEHVKATRDAVPAVRSFFPKGLDVDAVSAVEVFALTDLGRRDEAKALELRVCREDGHEIARRMLTSNGLCRGTAAP
;
A
#
# COMPACT_ATOMS: atom_id res chain seq x y z
N MET A 1 -49.00 -48.02 32.72
CA MET A 1 -48.52 -48.23 31.33
C MET A 1 -47.11 -47.69 31.22
N THR A 2 -46.40 -48.00 30.14
CA THR A 2 -45.05 -47.47 29.91
C THR A 2 -45.03 -46.57 28.67
N LEU A 3 -44.77 -45.29 28.88
CA LEU A 3 -44.44 -44.34 27.82
C LEU A 3 -42.94 -44.37 27.58
N VAL A 4 -42.52 -44.79 26.40
CA VAL A 4 -41.12 -44.86 26.00
C VAL A 4 -40.79 -43.63 25.17
N VAL A 5 -39.98 -42.71 25.71
CA VAL A 5 -39.46 -41.58 24.93
C VAL A 5 -38.19 -42.03 24.22
N HIS A 6 -38.25 -42.13 22.89
CA HIS A 6 -37.12 -42.52 22.05
C HIS A 6 -36.54 -41.31 21.31
N PHE A 7 -35.24 -41.10 21.47
CA PHE A 7 -34.48 -40.08 20.77
C PHE A 7 -33.39 -40.77 19.93
N PRO A 8 -33.59 -40.90 18.60
CA PRO A 8 -32.67 -41.64 17.75
C PRO A 8 -31.30 -40.95 17.69
N ARG A 9 -30.25 -41.75 17.43
CA ARG A 9 -28.89 -41.23 17.28
C ARG A 9 -28.83 -40.28 16.09
N PRO A 10 -28.47 -39.00 16.28
CA PRO A 10 -28.29 -38.08 15.16
C PRO A 10 -27.02 -38.45 14.36
N GLY A 11 -26.99 -38.11 13.06
CA GLY A 11 -25.83 -38.33 12.19
C GLY A 11 -24.53 -37.63 12.64
N PHE A 12 -23.50 -37.73 11.78
CA PHE A 12 -22.09 -37.37 12.05
C PHE A 12 -21.88 -35.95 12.61
N PHE A 13 -21.30 -35.77 13.83
CA PHE A 13 -20.79 -34.48 14.35
C PHE A 13 -19.80 -34.58 15.53
N MET A 14 -19.03 -33.49 15.72
CA MET A 14 -17.83 -33.31 16.59
C MET A 14 -18.06 -32.71 18.01
N ALA A 15 -19.30 -32.53 18.49
CA ALA A 15 -19.53 -31.99 19.84
C ALA A 15 -20.84 -32.47 20.50
N ASP A 16 -20.83 -32.47 21.83
CA ASP A 16 -21.95 -32.87 22.70
C ASP A 16 -22.92 -31.69 22.95
N MET A 17 -24.25 -31.93 22.97
CA MET A 17 -25.26 -30.92 23.32
C MET A 17 -26.16 -31.42 24.47
N PRO A 18 -26.49 -30.55 25.42
CA PRO A 18 -27.39 -30.89 26.52
C PRO A 18 -28.83 -31.01 26.04
N VAL A 19 -29.49 -32.08 26.47
CA VAL A 19 -30.92 -32.34 26.25
C VAL A 19 -31.60 -32.58 27.58
N THR A 20 -32.78 -31.99 27.74
CA THR A 20 -33.70 -32.26 28.87
C THR A 20 -35.04 -32.70 28.31
N VAL A 21 -35.59 -33.79 28.84
CA VAL A 21 -36.94 -34.27 28.53
C VAL A 21 -37.76 -34.25 29.81
N THR A 22 -38.98 -33.74 29.71
CA THR A 22 -39.97 -33.75 30.79
C THR A 22 -41.24 -34.45 30.34
N VAL A 23 -41.88 -35.19 31.26
CA VAL A 23 -43.22 -35.77 31.08
C VAL A 23 -44.09 -35.21 32.20
N ASP A 24 -45.21 -34.57 31.86
CA ASP A 24 -46.13 -33.90 32.79
C ASP A 24 -45.44 -32.90 33.75
N GLY A 25 -44.39 -32.26 33.25
CA GLY A 25 -43.60 -31.29 34.00
C GLY A 25 -42.46 -31.90 34.85
N GLU A 26 -42.39 -33.22 34.98
CA GLU A 26 -41.30 -33.89 35.69
C GLU A 26 -40.13 -34.22 34.77
N VAL A 27 -38.90 -33.95 35.20
CA VAL A 27 -37.68 -34.22 34.42
C VAL A 27 -37.37 -35.72 34.45
N VAL A 28 -37.67 -36.40 33.36
CA VAL A 28 -37.42 -37.84 33.21
C VAL A 28 -36.03 -38.13 32.63
N TYR A 29 -35.41 -37.15 31.97
CA TYR A 29 -34.07 -37.29 31.43
C TYR A 29 -33.33 -35.96 31.33
N ARG A 30 -32.05 -35.97 31.73
CA ARG A 30 -31.10 -34.87 31.53
C ARG A 30 -29.74 -35.45 31.17
N GLY A 31 -29.24 -35.13 29.99
CA GLY A 31 -27.99 -35.73 29.53
C GLY A 31 -27.53 -35.24 28.16
N SER A 32 -26.71 -36.08 27.53
CA SER A 32 -26.13 -35.91 26.20
C SER A 32 -26.93 -36.66 25.14
N PHE A 33 -27.09 -36.05 23.97
CA PHE A 33 -27.74 -36.66 22.80
C PHE A 33 -26.78 -37.23 21.75
N VAL A 34 -25.49 -37.42 22.05
CA VAL A 34 -24.49 -37.93 21.08
C VAL A 34 -24.76 -39.39 20.66
N SER A 35 -25.22 -40.22 21.59
CA SER A 35 -25.48 -41.64 21.36
C SER A 35 -26.92 -41.95 20.94
N GLY A 36 -27.82 -40.97 20.97
CA GLY A 36 -29.26 -41.24 21.12
C GLY A 36 -29.56 -41.81 22.53
N PHE A 37 -30.84 -41.83 22.90
CA PHE A 37 -31.29 -42.38 24.18
C PHE A 37 -32.75 -42.86 24.12
N THR A 38 -33.11 -43.73 25.05
CA THR A 38 -34.47 -44.20 25.25
C THR A 38 -34.77 -44.18 26.74
N VAL A 39 -35.89 -43.57 27.14
CA VAL A 39 -36.27 -43.40 28.55
C VAL A 39 -37.68 -43.96 28.73
N PRO A 40 -37.85 -45.09 29.44
CA PRO A 40 -39.16 -45.57 29.83
C PRO A 40 -39.68 -44.76 31.03
N VAL A 41 -40.93 -44.34 30.97
CA VAL A 41 -41.63 -43.58 32.02
C VAL A 41 -42.93 -44.30 32.33
N GLU A 42 -43.14 -44.63 33.61
CA GLU A 42 -44.42 -45.20 34.05
C GLU A 42 -45.47 -44.08 34.13
N VAL A 43 -46.58 -44.28 33.42
CA VAL A 43 -47.68 -43.32 33.34
C VAL A 43 -49.03 -44.01 33.52
N GLY A 44 -50.03 -43.25 33.98
CA GLY A 44 -51.43 -43.70 34.08
C GLY A 44 -52.15 -43.67 32.72
N ALA A 45 -53.45 -43.96 32.73
CA ALA A 45 -54.31 -43.69 31.58
C ALA A 45 -54.66 -42.19 31.55
N GLY A 46 -54.55 -41.56 30.39
CA GLY A 46 -54.89 -40.15 30.22
C GLY A 46 -54.01 -39.41 29.20
N GLU A 47 -54.07 -38.08 29.28
CA GLU A 47 -53.26 -37.18 28.47
C GLU A 47 -51.94 -36.86 29.18
N HIS A 48 -50.84 -37.10 28.48
CA HIS A 48 -49.48 -36.85 28.96
C HIS A 48 -48.75 -35.87 28.05
N VAL A 49 -48.09 -34.89 28.64
CA VAL A 49 -47.33 -33.86 27.91
C VAL A 49 -45.85 -34.16 27.98
N VAL A 50 -45.25 -34.50 26.83
CA VAL A 50 -43.81 -34.68 26.68
C VAL A 50 -43.21 -33.39 26.13
N GLU A 51 -42.31 -32.76 26.88
CA GLU A 51 -41.53 -31.62 26.39
C GLU A 51 -40.05 -31.98 26.28
N THR A 52 -39.39 -31.46 25.24
CA THR A 52 -37.95 -31.62 25.05
C THR A 52 -37.30 -30.29 24.76
N ALA A 53 -36.21 -30.01 25.46
CA ALA A 53 -35.38 -28.83 25.25
C ALA A 53 -33.96 -29.23 24.85
N ILE A 54 -33.50 -28.73 23.70
CA ILE A 54 -32.14 -28.90 23.19
C ILE A 54 -31.44 -27.54 23.19
N GLY A 55 -30.29 -27.45 23.85
CA GLY A 55 -29.52 -26.20 23.97
C GLY A 55 -28.31 -26.14 23.05
N LEU A 56 -28.28 -25.16 22.14
CA LEU A 56 -27.08 -24.73 21.41
C LEU A 56 -26.74 -23.29 21.81
N GLY A 57 -26.05 -23.12 22.94
CA GLY A 57 -25.68 -21.80 23.41
C GLY A 57 -26.90 -20.90 23.70
N PHE A 58 -27.14 -19.87 22.87
CA PHE A 58 -28.25 -18.93 23.00
C PHE A 58 -29.55 -19.43 22.34
N LEU A 59 -29.48 -20.52 21.58
CA LEU A 59 -30.61 -21.13 20.91
C LEU A 59 -31.10 -22.31 21.75
N VAL A 60 -32.18 -22.10 22.51
CA VAL A 60 -32.92 -23.21 23.13
C VAL A 60 -34.09 -23.55 22.23
N ARG A 61 -34.07 -24.75 21.65
CA ARG A 61 -35.19 -25.27 20.87
C ARG A 61 -36.03 -26.16 21.75
N ARG A 62 -37.32 -25.85 21.86
CA ARG A 62 -38.30 -26.66 22.58
C ARG A 62 -39.25 -27.34 21.60
N ARG A 63 -39.66 -28.55 21.94
CA ARG A 63 -40.76 -29.26 21.28
C ARG A 63 -41.68 -29.81 22.37
N ARG A 64 -42.98 -29.65 22.17
CA ARG A 64 -44.02 -30.23 23.01
C ARG A 64 -44.81 -31.23 22.18
N LEU A 65 -45.06 -32.40 22.76
CA LEU A 65 -45.83 -33.50 22.19
C LEU A 65 -46.87 -33.92 23.22
N VAL A 66 -48.12 -34.08 22.79
CA VAL A 66 -49.19 -34.63 23.63
C VAL A 66 -49.39 -36.09 23.26
N VAL A 67 -49.40 -36.97 24.25
CA VAL A 67 -49.54 -38.42 24.10
C VAL A 67 -50.74 -38.88 24.91
N LEU A 68 -51.64 -39.66 24.31
CA LEU A 68 -52.79 -40.25 24.99
C LEU A 68 -52.50 -41.73 25.27
N THR A 69 -52.73 -42.18 26.50
CA THR A 69 -52.60 -43.57 26.94
C THR A 69 -53.97 -44.11 27.39
N GLU A 70 -54.37 -45.29 26.91
CA GLU A 70 -55.62 -45.95 27.30
C GLU A 70 -55.38 -47.12 28.27
N GLU A 71 -56.40 -47.53 29.03
CA GLU A 71 -56.40 -48.72 29.91
C GLU A 71 -56.29 -50.04 29.15
N ARG A 72 -55.10 -50.32 28.62
CA ARG A 72 -54.63 -51.63 28.15
C ARG A 72 -53.16 -51.81 28.51
N ASP A 73 -52.70 -53.06 28.57
CA ASP A 73 -51.28 -53.42 28.78
C ASP A 73 -50.40 -53.04 27.56
N GLU A 74 -50.40 -51.76 27.18
CA GLU A 74 -49.73 -51.24 25.99
C GLU A 74 -48.48 -50.40 26.35
N VAL A 75 -47.42 -50.61 25.56
CA VAL A 75 -46.20 -49.77 25.56
C VAL A 75 -46.33 -48.76 24.44
N VAL A 76 -46.42 -47.47 24.78
CA VAL A 76 -46.53 -46.38 23.80
C VAL A 76 -45.15 -45.77 23.59
N THR A 77 -44.64 -45.75 22.36
CA THR A 77 -43.33 -45.15 22.06
C THR A 77 -43.49 -43.81 21.34
N ALA A 78 -42.97 -42.73 21.94
CA ALA A 78 -42.90 -41.39 21.35
C ALA A 78 -41.49 -41.15 20.79
N THR A 79 -41.37 -41.04 19.46
CA THR A 79 -40.08 -40.78 18.80
C THR A 79 -39.90 -39.29 18.49
N LEU A 80 -38.81 -38.70 18.97
CA LEU A 80 -38.45 -37.30 18.78
C LEU A 80 -37.19 -37.18 17.93
N SER A 81 -37.33 -36.81 16.65
CA SER A 81 -36.20 -36.65 15.72
C SER A 81 -35.78 -35.19 15.58
N TYR A 82 -34.48 -34.91 15.55
CA TYR A 82 -33.91 -33.56 15.41
C TYR A 82 -32.88 -33.50 14.29
N SER A 83 -33.09 -32.60 13.32
CA SER A 83 -32.15 -32.38 12.23
C SER A 83 -31.03 -31.44 12.67
N ARG A 84 -29.81 -31.98 12.78
CA ARG A 84 -28.62 -31.18 13.07
C ARG A 84 -28.18 -30.29 11.90
N MET A 85 -28.58 -30.59 10.65
CA MET A 85 -28.25 -29.78 9.46
C MET A 85 -29.07 -28.48 9.43
N TRP A 86 -30.33 -28.55 9.84
CA TRP A 86 -31.27 -27.42 9.79
C TRP A 86 -31.56 -26.79 11.16
N GLY A 87 -31.09 -27.42 12.25
CA GLY A 87 -31.23 -26.89 13.60
C GLY A 87 -32.69 -26.86 14.09
N ASN A 88 -33.50 -27.83 13.68
CA ASN A 88 -34.93 -27.93 13.99
C ASN A 88 -35.36 -29.40 14.25
N PHE A 89 -36.50 -29.57 14.92
CA PHE A 89 -37.16 -30.87 15.05
C PHE A 89 -37.75 -31.30 13.71
N GLU A 90 -37.60 -32.56 13.34
CA GLU A 90 -38.18 -33.09 12.11
C GLU A 90 -39.70 -33.21 12.24
N GLU A 91 -40.43 -32.97 11.14
CA GLU A 91 -41.90 -33.12 11.12
C GLU A 91 -42.36 -34.55 11.43
N LYS A 92 -41.50 -35.55 11.18
CA LYS A 92 -41.77 -36.98 11.38
C LYS A 92 -41.59 -37.45 12.83
N CYS A 93 -41.97 -36.64 13.82
CA CYS A 93 -42.16 -37.19 15.16
C CYS A 93 -43.35 -38.15 15.11
N ALA A 94 -43.14 -39.43 15.41
CA ALA A 94 -44.12 -40.49 15.20
C ALA A 94 -44.33 -41.29 16.50
N LEU A 95 -45.58 -41.72 16.72
CA LEU A 95 -45.91 -42.79 17.65
C LEU A 95 -45.76 -44.12 16.90
N ALA A 96 -45.09 -45.10 17.50
CA ALA A 96 -44.95 -46.43 16.89
C ALA A 96 -46.31 -47.15 16.82
N ALA A 97 -46.56 -47.86 15.73
CA ALA A 97 -47.87 -48.40 15.32
C ALA A 97 -48.52 -49.33 16.37
N GLY A 98 -49.79 -49.05 16.71
CA GLY A 98 -50.62 -49.89 17.58
C GLY A 98 -51.71 -49.12 18.33
N ALA A 99 -51.50 -47.83 18.64
CA ALA A 99 -52.45 -47.02 19.42
C ALA A 99 -53.57 -46.44 18.52
N PRO A 100 -54.85 -46.83 18.71
CA PRO A 100 -55.96 -46.12 18.08
C PRO A 100 -56.11 -44.76 18.77
N GLU A 101 -56.23 -43.69 17.98
CA GLU A 101 -56.63 -42.34 18.41
C GLU A 101 -55.66 -41.45 19.20
N ALA A 102 -54.35 -41.70 19.16
CA ALA A 102 -53.40 -40.70 19.68
C ALA A 102 -53.35 -39.45 18.77
N ARG A 103 -54.02 -38.36 19.22
CA ARG A 103 -53.97 -37.05 18.56
C ARG A 103 -52.65 -36.34 18.91
N VAL A 104 -51.76 -36.18 17.94
CA VAL A 104 -50.60 -35.30 18.07
C VAL A 104 -51.08 -33.84 17.93
N ALA A 105 -51.33 -33.17 19.06
CA ALA A 105 -51.51 -31.72 19.08
C ALA A 105 -50.14 -31.04 19.18
N PHE A 106 -49.72 -30.36 18.11
CA PHE A 106 -48.51 -29.55 18.11
C PHE A 106 -48.79 -28.20 18.78
N GLY A 107 -48.62 -28.12 20.10
CA GLY A 107 -48.63 -26.84 20.83
C GLY A 107 -47.23 -26.25 20.90
N GLN A 108 -47.04 -24.96 20.58
CA GLN A 108 -45.87 -24.24 21.09
C GLN A 108 -46.07 -24.08 22.60
N PRO A 109 -45.07 -24.37 23.47
CA PRO A 109 -45.20 -23.98 24.87
C PRO A 109 -45.43 -22.47 24.91
N GLU A 110 -46.39 -22.00 25.72
CA GLU A 110 -46.51 -20.59 26.06
C GLU A 110 -45.15 -20.16 26.60
N ALA A 111 -44.36 -19.53 25.73
CA ALA A 111 -43.18 -18.83 26.16
C ALA A 111 -43.72 -17.73 27.07
N GLU A 112 -43.38 -17.77 28.35
CA GLU A 112 -43.19 -16.54 29.07
C GLU A 112 -42.08 -15.78 28.31
N GLU A 113 -42.49 -15.03 27.29
CA GLU A 113 -41.66 -14.10 26.55
C GLU A 113 -41.18 -13.09 27.57
N LEU A 114 -40.02 -13.36 28.18
CA LEU A 114 -39.17 -12.29 28.67
C LEU A 114 -39.09 -11.29 27.52
N PRO A 115 -39.53 -10.03 27.72
CA PRO A 115 -39.68 -9.09 26.63
C PRO A 115 -38.32 -8.94 25.96
N ALA A 116 -38.20 -9.47 24.74
CA ALA A 116 -37.02 -9.24 23.92
C ALA A 116 -36.80 -7.72 23.88
N PRO A 117 -35.58 -7.20 24.10
CA PRO A 117 -35.33 -5.78 23.97
C PRO A 117 -35.78 -5.33 22.58
N ARG A 118 -36.84 -4.52 22.54
CA ARG A 118 -37.61 -4.12 21.35
C ARG A 118 -36.90 -3.08 20.47
N GLU A 119 -35.66 -2.71 20.79
CA GLU A 119 -34.96 -1.68 20.02
C GLU A 119 -34.29 -2.27 18.77
N PRO A 120 -34.52 -1.70 17.58
CA PRO A 120 -33.86 -2.12 16.36
C PRO A 120 -32.35 -1.85 16.46
N VAL A 121 -31.53 -2.81 16.05
CA VAL A 121 -30.05 -2.76 16.07
C VAL A 121 -29.48 -1.96 14.89
N ARG A 122 -29.87 -0.68 14.81
CA ARG A 122 -29.58 0.20 13.67
C ARG A 122 -28.10 0.54 13.56
N ALA A 123 -27.39 0.71 14.67
CA ALA A 123 -25.98 1.08 14.65
C ALA A 123 -25.10 -0.06 14.16
N THR A 124 -25.39 -1.30 14.55
CA THR A 124 -24.66 -2.49 14.07
C THR A 124 -24.79 -2.63 12.55
N TRP A 125 -26.01 -2.56 12.01
CA TRP A 125 -26.23 -2.61 10.56
C TRP A 125 -25.67 -1.39 9.82
N GLY A 126 -25.80 -0.20 10.42
CA GLY A 126 -25.24 1.04 9.88
C GLY A 126 -23.71 0.98 9.77
N LEU A 127 -23.03 0.50 10.81
CA LEU A 127 -21.57 0.28 10.77
C LEU A 127 -21.21 -0.73 9.69
N LEU A 128 -21.91 -1.86 9.60
CA LEU A 128 -21.65 -2.86 8.56
C LEU A 128 -21.77 -2.26 7.14
N ALA A 129 -22.80 -1.46 6.88
CA ALA A 129 -22.97 -0.75 5.62
C ALA A 129 -21.85 0.26 5.35
N VAL A 130 -21.41 0.99 6.38
CA VAL A 130 -20.28 1.94 6.29
C VAL A 130 -18.98 1.20 5.97
N LEU A 131 -18.67 0.09 6.65
CA LEU A 131 -17.47 -0.71 6.37
C LEU A 131 -17.48 -1.24 4.92
N ALA A 132 -18.63 -1.72 4.45
CA ALA A 132 -18.78 -2.15 3.06
C ALA A 132 -18.59 -0.98 2.06
N ALA A 133 -19.11 0.21 2.38
CA ALA A 133 -18.93 1.40 1.54
C ALA A 133 -17.46 1.85 1.48
N PHE A 134 -16.73 1.82 2.60
CA PHE A 134 -15.30 2.09 2.62
C PHE A 134 -14.50 1.07 1.83
N PHE A 135 -14.87 -0.21 1.91
CA PHE A 135 -14.25 -1.24 1.09
C PHE A 135 -14.45 -0.96 -0.41
N VAL A 136 -15.64 -0.54 -0.85
CA VAL A 136 -15.87 -0.09 -2.23
C VAL A 136 -15.00 1.12 -2.58
N LEU A 137 -14.84 2.08 -1.66
CA LEU A 137 -13.97 3.24 -1.84
C LEU A 137 -12.50 2.85 -2.04
N GLU A 138 -12.00 1.82 -1.36
CA GLU A 138 -10.62 1.32 -1.56
C GLU A 138 -10.36 0.85 -2.99
N TYR A 139 -11.37 0.25 -3.65
CA TYR A 139 -11.26 -0.03 -5.07
C TYR A 139 -11.40 1.24 -5.91
N ALA A 140 -12.40 2.08 -5.64
CA ALA A 140 -12.66 3.26 -6.46
C ALA A 140 -11.49 4.27 -6.45
N ALA A 141 -10.77 4.36 -5.32
CA ALA A 141 -9.66 5.28 -5.09
C ALA A 141 -8.30 4.57 -5.08
N ALA A 142 -8.15 3.49 -5.88
CA ALA A 142 -6.89 2.75 -5.93
C ALA A 142 -5.75 3.61 -6.48
N VAL A 143 -4.64 3.65 -5.73
CA VAL A 143 -3.46 4.44 -6.07
C VAL A 143 -2.36 3.60 -6.73
N GLY A 144 -2.35 2.29 -6.48
CA GLY A 144 -1.37 1.33 -7.00
C GLY A 144 -1.99 0.07 -7.63
N PRO A 145 -1.17 -0.80 -8.23
CA PRO A 145 -1.64 -2.08 -8.75
C PRO A 145 -2.15 -2.97 -7.61
N ARG A 146 -3.26 -3.66 -7.84
CA ARG A 146 -3.89 -4.57 -6.86
C ARG A 146 -3.35 -5.98 -7.01
N GLU A 147 -3.37 -6.73 -5.90
CA GLU A 147 -3.06 -8.16 -5.90
C GLU A 147 -4.36 -8.96 -5.80
N GLY A 148 -4.84 -9.47 -6.93
CA GLY A 148 -6.13 -10.16 -6.99
C GLY A 148 -7.28 -9.28 -6.52
N ALA A 149 -7.94 -9.67 -5.43
CA ALA A 149 -9.04 -8.93 -4.81
C ALA A 149 -8.58 -7.98 -3.69
N SER A 150 -7.28 -7.85 -3.41
CA SER A 150 -6.77 -7.03 -2.31
C SER A 150 -6.37 -5.63 -2.78
N PRO A 151 -6.79 -4.55 -2.09
CA PRO A 151 -6.22 -3.21 -2.29
C PRO A 151 -4.70 -3.22 -2.07
N SER A 152 -3.98 -2.34 -2.77
CA SER A 152 -2.53 -2.21 -2.56
C SER A 152 -2.22 -1.55 -1.21
N LEU A 153 -1.06 -1.86 -0.62
CA LEU A 153 -0.60 -1.18 0.61
C LEU A 153 -0.54 0.34 0.44
N ASP A 154 -0.10 0.83 -0.73
CA ASP A 154 -0.11 2.27 -1.05
C ASP A 154 -1.53 2.87 -1.00
N THR A 155 -2.54 2.10 -1.45
CA THR A 155 -3.93 2.53 -1.41
C THR A 155 -4.44 2.61 0.02
N LEU A 156 -4.11 1.61 0.84
CA LEU A 156 -4.48 1.58 2.26
C LEU A 156 -3.78 2.72 3.02
N ASP A 157 -2.49 2.99 2.77
CA ASP A 157 -1.80 4.14 3.37
C ASP A 157 -2.39 5.47 2.89
N ALA A 158 -2.70 5.62 1.59
CA ALA A 158 -3.33 6.81 1.04
C ALA A 158 -4.67 7.12 1.70
N LEU A 159 -5.47 6.08 1.98
CA LEU A 159 -6.80 6.20 2.58
C LEU A 159 -6.81 6.29 4.11
N GLY A 160 -5.64 6.35 4.75
CA GLY A 160 -5.53 6.60 6.18
C GLY A 160 -5.30 5.35 7.03
N GLY A 161 -4.69 4.30 6.47
CA GLY A 161 -4.17 3.16 7.23
C GLY A 161 -3.17 3.60 8.30
N LEU A 162 -3.12 2.88 9.42
CA LEU A 162 -2.27 3.24 10.55
C LEU A 162 -0.90 2.59 10.38
N GLY A 163 0.14 3.40 10.22
CA GLY A 163 1.49 2.89 10.04
C GLY A 163 2.55 3.95 10.34
N PRO A 164 3.78 3.76 9.85
CA PRO A 164 4.91 4.65 10.14
C PRO A 164 4.68 6.11 9.74
N THR A 165 3.85 6.32 8.71
CA THR A 165 3.41 7.64 8.25
C THR A 165 2.71 8.42 9.36
N ALA A 166 1.93 7.77 10.21
CA ALA A 166 1.23 8.43 11.32
C ALA A 166 2.19 9.13 12.29
N LEU A 167 3.32 8.50 12.59
CA LEU A 167 4.34 9.06 13.48
C LEU A 167 5.20 10.10 12.78
N ARG A 168 5.63 9.85 11.54
CA ARG A 168 6.49 10.76 10.78
C ARG A 168 5.80 12.09 10.46
N GLU A 169 4.52 12.03 10.12
CA GLU A 169 3.76 13.20 9.64
C GLU A 169 2.82 13.79 10.71
N GLY A 170 2.76 13.18 11.91
CA GLY A 170 1.84 13.60 12.98
C GLY A 170 0.35 13.41 12.64
N GLU A 171 0.03 12.44 11.79
CA GLU A 171 -1.32 12.20 11.26
C GLU A 171 -2.20 11.39 12.21
N ALA A 172 -2.54 11.98 13.36
CA ALA A 172 -3.34 11.34 14.41
C ALA A 172 -4.74 10.87 13.96
N PHE A 173 -5.29 11.43 12.87
CA PHE A 173 -6.57 10.98 12.30
C PHE A 173 -6.55 9.51 11.87
N ARG A 174 -5.35 8.96 11.59
CA ARG A 174 -5.16 7.54 11.23
C ARG A 174 -5.59 6.56 12.32
N LEU A 175 -5.60 7.00 13.59
CA LEU A 175 -6.11 6.19 14.72
C LEU A 175 -7.60 5.87 14.60
N VAL A 176 -8.34 6.61 13.78
CA VAL A 176 -9.76 6.42 13.54
C VAL A 176 -9.99 5.83 12.15
N THR A 177 -9.36 6.40 11.12
CA THR A 177 -9.63 6.00 9.72
C THR A 177 -9.21 4.56 9.42
N CYS A 178 -8.14 4.06 10.04
CA CYS A 178 -7.68 2.68 9.85
C CYS A 178 -8.75 1.63 10.21
N THR A 179 -9.66 1.96 11.14
CA THR A 179 -10.70 1.05 11.62
C THR A 179 -11.81 0.77 10.59
N PHE A 180 -11.84 1.53 9.50
CA PHE A 180 -12.81 1.36 8.42
C PHE A 180 -12.26 0.58 7.23
N LEU A 181 -10.93 0.49 7.13
CA LEU A 181 -10.25 -0.06 5.97
C LEU A 181 -10.04 -1.58 6.10
N HIS A 182 -9.97 -2.31 4.99
CA HIS A 182 -9.73 -3.75 4.99
C HIS A 182 -8.75 -4.19 3.88
N VAL A 183 -7.87 -5.14 4.21
CA VAL A 183 -6.84 -5.64 3.28
C VAL A 183 -7.38 -6.59 2.21
N ASP A 184 -8.55 -7.22 2.45
CA ASP A 184 -9.18 -8.14 1.51
C ASP A 184 -10.67 -8.40 1.86
N PRO A 185 -11.45 -9.02 0.94
CA PRO A 185 -12.88 -9.29 1.18
C PRO A 185 -13.15 -10.26 2.33
N VAL A 186 -12.26 -11.23 2.58
CA VAL A 186 -12.42 -12.20 3.67
C VAL A 186 -12.25 -11.51 5.01
N HIS A 187 -11.31 -10.59 5.12
CA HIS A 187 -11.09 -9.78 6.31
C HIS A 187 -12.32 -8.91 6.63
N LEU A 188 -12.92 -8.25 5.62
CA LEU A 188 -14.19 -7.52 5.80
C LEU A 188 -15.32 -8.46 6.24
N PHE A 189 -15.46 -9.61 5.59
CA PHE A 189 -16.53 -10.57 5.89
C PHE A 189 -16.45 -11.10 7.32
N MET A 190 -15.25 -11.50 7.78
CA MET A 190 -15.05 -12.00 9.14
C MET A 190 -15.29 -10.92 10.20
N ASN A 191 -14.87 -9.68 9.95
CA ASN A 191 -15.22 -8.55 10.81
C ASN A 191 -16.73 -8.30 10.85
N GLY A 192 -17.41 -8.40 9.71
CA GLY A 192 -18.85 -8.26 9.62
C GLY A 192 -19.60 -9.31 10.46
N ILE A 193 -19.22 -10.59 10.36
CA ILE A 193 -19.79 -11.65 11.20
C ILE A 193 -19.56 -11.37 12.68
N ALA A 194 -18.32 -11.06 13.06
CA ALA A 194 -17.96 -10.81 14.46
C ALA A 194 -18.69 -9.57 15.02
N LEU A 195 -18.82 -8.50 14.22
CA LEU A 195 -19.59 -7.30 14.54
C LEU A 195 -21.07 -7.63 14.73
N VAL A 196 -21.69 -8.44 13.86
CA VAL A 196 -23.10 -8.82 14.04
C VAL A 196 -23.28 -9.67 15.31
N MET A 197 -22.39 -10.62 15.57
CA MET A 197 -22.48 -11.50 16.74
C MET A 197 -22.43 -10.72 18.07
N ALA A 198 -21.43 -9.87 18.27
CA ALA A 198 -21.28 -9.12 19.52
C ALA A 198 -22.06 -7.79 19.52
N GLY A 199 -22.11 -7.11 18.38
CA GLY A 199 -22.77 -5.81 18.23
C GLY A 199 -24.27 -5.88 18.46
N VAL A 200 -24.97 -6.89 17.92
CA VAL A 200 -26.42 -7.07 18.17
C VAL A 200 -26.69 -7.23 19.66
N LEU A 201 -25.89 -8.04 20.36
CA LEU A 201 -26.02 -8.26 21.79
C LEU A 201 -25.78 -6.97 22.59
N VAL A 202 -24.65 -6.31 22.33
CA VAL A 202 -24.21 -5.14 23.11
C VAL A 202 -25.07 -3.92 22.79
N GLU A 203 -25.46 -3.69 21.54
CA GLU A 203 -26.38 -2.62 21.14
C GLU A 203 -27.76 -2.80 21.80
N ARG A 204 -28.30 -4.02 21.85
CA ARG A 204 -29.55 -4.28 22.59
C ARG A 204 -29.43 -4.03 24.08
N THR A 205 -28.23 -4.20 24.63
CA THR A 205 -27.95 -3.99 26.07
C THR A 205 -27.78 -2.51 26.41
N LEU A 206 -27.11 -1.74 25.55
CA LEU A 206 -26.69 -0.36 25.83
C LEU A 206 -27.48 0.71 25.09
N GLY A 207 -28.16 0.34 24.00
CA GLY A 207 -28.69 1.23 22.98
C GLY A 207 -27.61 1.72 22.00
N ALA A 208 -28.05 2.19 20.83
CA ALA A 208 -27.20 2.59 19.71
C ALA A 208 -26.10 3.61 20.06
N ALA A 209 -26.42 4.68 20.79
CA ALA A 209 -25.46 5.76 21.06
C ALA A 209 -24.27 5.31 21.93
N ARG A 210 -24.55 4.55 23.00
CA ARG A 210 -23.49 4.01 23.88
C ARG A 210 -22.68 2.92 23.18
N PHE A 211 -23.33 2.10 22.37
CA PHE A 211 -22.67 1.12 21.52
C PHE A 211 -21.68 1.78 20.56
N LEU A 212 -22.07 2.87 19.88
CA LEU A 212 -21.16 3.59 18.98
C LEU A 212 -19.96 4.20 19.72
N VAL A 213 -20.18 4.83 20.88
CA VAL A 213 -19.08 5.35 21.72
C VAL A 213 -18.11 4.22 22.10
N LEU A 214 -18.65 3.09 22.55
CA LEU A 214 -17.85 1.92 22.90
C LEU A 214 -17.06 1.38 21.70
N TYR A 215 -17.70 1.23 20.54
CA TYR A 215 -17.06 0.74 19.32
C TYR A 215 -15.89 1.63 18.91
N PHE A 216 -16.10 2.95 18.84
CA PHE A 216 -15.03 3.88 18.44
C PHE A 216 -13.91 3.99 19.47
N LEU A 217 -14.22 4.01 20.77
CA LEU A 217 -13.17 3.99 21.81
C LEU A 217 -12.38 2.69 21.78
N GLY A 218 -13.03 1.55 21.55
CA GLY A 218 -12.35 0.27 21.31
C GLY A 218 -11.41 0.33 20.11
N GLY A 219 -11.86 0.92 19.00
CA GLY A 219 -11.03 1.10 17.80
C GLY A 219 -9.81 1.99 18.04
N VAL A 220 -9.99 3.13 18.71
CA VAL A 220 -8.88 4.04 19.07
C VAL A 220 -7.93 3.38 20.06
N GLY A 221 -8.45 2.70 21.08
CA GLY A 221 -7.65 1.96 22.05
C GLY A 221 -6.83 0.83 21.40
N GLY A 222 -7.43 0.12 20.45
CA GLY A 222 -6.71 -0.83 19.60
C GLY A 222 -5.60 -0.15 18.80
N SER A 223 -5.92 0.94 18.11
CA SER A 223 -4.95 1.69 17.30
C SER A 223 -3.76 2.20 18.11
N LEU A 224 -3.99 2.68 19.33
CA LEU A 224 -2.91 3.14 20.21
C LEU A 224 -1.97 2.00 20.64
N VAL A 225 -2.52 0.83 20.99
CA VAL A 225 -1.71 -0.33 21.37
C VAL A 225 -1.03 -0.95 20.16
N SER A 226 -1.68 -0.96 18.99
CA SER A 226 -1.06 -1.31 17.71
C SER A 226 0.18 -0.48 17.45
N LEU A 227 0.07 0.85 17.58
CA LEU A 227 1.20 1.77 17.36
C LEU A 227 2.33 1.56 18.36
N ALA A 228 2.02 1.13 19.59
CA ALA A 228 3.00 0.86 20.63
C ALA A 228 3.72 -0.49 20.45
N LEU A 229 3.06 -1.50 19.88
CA LEU A 229 3.57 -2.87 19.81
C LEU A 229 4.09 -3.28 18.44
N ASN A 230 3.53 -2.73 17.35
CA ASN A 230 3.96 -3.06 16.00
C ASN A 230 5.21 -2.28 15.60
N ARG A 231 6.11 -2.95 14.89
CA ARG A 231 7.32 -2.33 14.34
C ARG A 231 6.97 -1.45 13.15
N GLY A 232 7.85 -0.49 12.86
CA GLY A 232 7.65 0.58 11.87
C GLY A 232 7.61 0.14 10.40
N ASP A 233 7.15 -1.07 10.11
CA ASP A 233 7.01 -1.68 8.79
C ASP A 233 5.59 -2.19 8.51
N MET A 234 4.69 -2.23 9.50
CA MET A 234 3.30 -2.66 9.33
C MET A 234 2.35 -1.48 9.02
N ILE A 235 1.39 -1.71 8.11
CA ILE A 235 0.20 -0.86 7.94
C ILE A 235 -1.00 -1.62 8.54
N SER A 236 -1.48 -1.15 9.69
CA SER A 236 -2.65 -1.67 10.38
C SER A 236 -3.93 -1.09 9.78
N VAL A 237 -4.85 -1.97 9.42
CA VAL A 237 -6.20 -1.69 8.95
C VAL A 237 -7.16 -2.75 9.49
N GLY A 238 -8.43 -2.37 9.68
CA GLY A 238 -9.49 -3.31 10.02
C GLY A 238 -10.35 -2.86 11.19
N ALA A 239 -11.62 -3.22 11.15
CA ALA A 239 -12.57 -2.98 12.24
C ALA A 239 -12.28 -3.84 13.49
N SER A 240 -11.35 -4.79 13.43
CA SER A 240 -11.21 -5.87 14.41
C SER A 240 -10.88 -5.39 15.81
N GLY A 241 -10.06 -4.33 15.97
CA GLY A 241 -9.80 -3.71 17.27
C GLY A 241 -11.07 -3.15 17.92
N ALA A 242 -11.90 -2.45 17.15
CA ALA A 242 -13.19 -1.95 17.62
C ALA A 242 -14.15 -3.11 17.96
N VAL A 243 -14.22 -4.13 17.10
CA VAL A 243 -15.05 -5.32 17.31
C VAL A 243 -14.63 -6.09 18.57
N LEU A 244 -13.34 -6.31 18.79
CA LEU A 244 -12.86 -6.95 20.02
C LEU A 244 -13.10 -6.10 21.26
N GLY A 245 -13.12 -4.77 21.13
CA GLY A 245 -13.63 -3.89 22.18
C GLY A 245 -15.09 -4.17 22.53
N VAL A 246 -15.95 -4.42 21.53
CA VAL A 246 -17.34 -4.83 21.76
C VAL A 246 -17.40 -6.19 22.48
N PHE A 247 -16.57 -7.18 22.09
CA PHE A 247 -16.48 -8.46 22.80
C PHE A 247 -16.00 -8.31 24.24
N GLY A 248 -14.95 -7.51 24.48
CA GLY A 248 -14.41 -7.23 25.81
C GLY A 248 -15.44 -6.56 26.72
N ALA A 249 -16.17 -5.57 26.20
CA ALA A 249 -17.29 -4.96 26.91
C ALA A 249 -18.41 -5.95 27.18
N GLY A 250 -18.77 -6.79 26.20
CA GLY A 250 -19.81 -7.81 26.33
C GLY A 250 -19.55 -8.78 27.49
N LEU A 251 -18.28 -9.18 27.72
CA LEU A 251 -17.92 -10.05 28.85
C LEU A 251 -18.22 -9.41 30.21
N VAL A 252 -17.98 -8.11 30.32
CA VAL A 252 -18.27 -7.31 31.52
C VAL A 252 -19.77 -7.09 31.66
N LEU A 253 -20.44 -6.69 30.57
CA LEU A 253 -21.87 -6.39 30.53
C LEU A 253 -22.76 -7.63 30.66
N ALA A 254 -22.22 -8.84 30.50
CA ALA A 254 -22.90 -10.10 30.83
C ALA A 254 -23.45 -10.09 32.28
N GLU A 255 -22.88 -9.27 33.16
CA GLU A 255 -23.37 -9.02 34.51
C GLU A 255 -24.76 -8.39 34.61
N LEU A 256 -25.26 -7.78 33.53
CA LEU A 256 -26.63 -7.25 33.45
C LEU A 256 -27.67 -8.34 33.15
N TYR A 257 -27.23 -9.53 32.73
CA TYR A 257 -28.12 -10.64 32.38
C TYR A 257 -28.45 -11.50 33.62
N PRO A 258 -29.57 -12.27 33.59
CA PRO A 258 -29.92 -13.18 34.67
C PRO A 258 -28.77 -14.16 35.02
N ALA A 259 -28.58 -14.45 36.30
CA ALA A 259 -27.45 -15.25 36.80
C ALA A 259 -27.29 -16.59 36.06
N ALA A 260 -28.41 -17.26 35.74
CA ALA A 260 -28.42 -18.52 35.00
C ALA A 260 -27.87 -18.41 33.56
N GLN A 261 -27.94 -17.23 32.94
CA GLN A 261 -27.52 -17.00 31.55
C GLN A 261 -26.07 -16.49 31.43
N ARG A 262 -25.51 -15.89 32.49
CA ARG A 262 -24.18 -15.24 32.46
C ARG A 262 -23.04 -16.18 32.05
N PRO A 263 -22.91 -17.40 32.61
CA PRO A 263 -21.79 -18.29 32.26
C PRO A 263 -21.81 -18.65 30.78
N GLN A 264 -23.00 -18.99 30.27
CA GLN A 264 -23.18 -19.38 28.87
C GLN A 264 -22.87 -18.23 27.91
N LEU A 265 -23.28 -17.00 28.25
CA LEU A 265 -22.98 -15.79 27.48
C LEU A 265 -21.49 -15.48 27.47
N ARG A 266 -20.83 -15.55 28.63
CA ARG A 266 -19.38 -15.34 28.75
C ARG A 266 -18.59 -16.35 27.93
N ILE A 267 -18.97 -17.62 27.99
CA ILE A 267 -18.33 -18.67 27.18
C ILE A 267 -18.48 -18.38 25.69
N GLN A 268 -19.65 -17.93 25.23
CA GLN A 268 -19.88 -17.60 23.82
C GLN A 268 -19.00 -16.45 23.34
N LEU A 269 -18.93 -15.36 24.12
CA LEU A 269 -18.09 -14.21 23.80
C LEU A 269 -16.59 -14.58 23.86
N ALA A 270 -16.18 -15.33 24.88
CA ALA A 270 -14.80 -15.79 25.06
C ALA A 270 -14.35 -16.75 23.95
N ARG A 271 -15.24 -17.57 23.38
CA ARG A 271 -14.93 -18.47 22.26
C ARG A 271 -14.51 -17.77 20.98
N VAL A 272 -14.87 -16.49 20.81
CA VAL A 272 -14.38 -15.66 19.70
C VAL A 272 -13.19 -14.82 20.15
N LEU A 273 -13.32 -14.17 21.32
CA LEU A 273 -12.30 -13.27 21.84
C LEU A 273 -10.96 -13.96 22.12
N VAL A 274 -10.97 -15.10 22.82
CA VAL A 274 -9.73 -15.77 23.22
C VAL A 274 -8.92 -16.24 22.00
N PRO A 275 -9.49 -16.97 21.03
CA PRO A 275 -8.75 -17.36 19.83
C PRO A 275 -8.23 -16.18 19.01
N SER A 276 -8.93 -15.04 18.99
CA SER A 276 -8.45 -13.83 18.30
C SER A 276 -7.21 -13.20 18.94
N LEU A 277 -6.89 -13.58 20.19
CA LEU A 277 -5.73 -13.12 20.95
C LEU A 277 -4.62 -14.18 21.05
N LEU A 278 -4.94 -15.47 20.90
CA LEU A 278 -4.00 -16.60 21.09
C LEU A 278 -2.71 -16.51 20.24
N PRO A 279 -2.73 -16.10 18.96
CA PRO A 279 -1.51 -16.10 18.16
C PRO A 279 -0.47 -15.06 18.64
N MET A 280 -0.83 -14.14 19.54
CA MET A 280 0.10 -13.26 20.25
C MET A 280 1.14 -14.03 21.10
N LEU A 281 0.81 -15.26 21.53
CA LEU A 281 1.67 -16.10 22.37
C LEU A 281 2.66 -16.98 21.59
N GLY A 282 2.45 -17.15 20.27
CA GLY A 282 3.19 -18.09 19.43
C GLY A 282 4.19 -17.46 18.44
N GLY A 283 4.14 -16.13 18.28
CA GLY A 283 5.00 -15.39 17.36
C GLY A 283 4.59 -15.52 15.89
N ARG A 284 4.18 -14.38 15.32
CA ARG A 284 3.99 -14.09 13.88
C ARG A 284 2.76 -14.71 13.22
N GLY A 285 1.69 -13.93 13.15
CA GLY A 285 0.88 -13.86 11.93
C GLY A 285 1.36 -12.65 11.14
N GLU A 286 2.02 -12.83 10.00
CA GLU A 286 2.58 -11.74 9.18
C GLU A 286 1.52 -10.72 8.69
N HIS A 287 0.23 -11.00 8.94
CA HIS A 287 -0.92 -10.26 8.42
C HIS A 287 -1.98 -9.91 9.49
N VAL A 288 -1.72 -10.13 10.79
CA VAL A 288 -2.70 -9.89 11.86
C VAL A 288 -2.13 -8.95 12.93
N ASP A 289 -2.86 -7.88 13.21
CA ASP A 289 -2.50 -6.90 14.23
C ASP A 289 -3.01 -7.28 15.62
N PHE A 290 -2.17 -7.98 16.38
CA PHE A 290 -2.49 -8.38 17.75
C PHE A 290 -2.50 -7.22 18.74
N GLY A 291 -1.74 -6.16 18.47
CA GLY A 291 -1.75 -4.95 19.30
C GLY A 291 -3.12 -4.28 19.25
N ALA A 292 -3.69 -4.17 18.05
CA ALA A 292 -5.06 -3.69 17.87
C ALA A 292 -6.09 -4.56 18.58
N HIS A 293 -5.96 -5.88 18.47
CA HIS A 293 -6.87 -6.82 19.13
C HIS A 293 -6.83 -6.70 20.67
N LEU A 294 -5.64 -6.71 21.25
CA LEU A 294 -5.45 -6.59 22.70
C LEU A 294 -5.92 -5.23 23.21
N GLY A 295 -5.47 -4.14 22.58
CA GLY A 295 -5.84 -2.78 22.97
C GLY A 295 -7.33 -2.54 22.88
N GLY A 296 -7.96 -3.04 21.83
CA GLY A 296 -9.41 -3.01 21.64
C GLY A 296 -10.13 -3.74 22.76
N ALA A 297 -9.79 -5.01 23.00
CA ALA A 297 -10.42 -5.84 24.02
C ALA A 297 -10.31 -5.24 25.43
N VAL A 298 -9.12 -4.76 25.82
CA VAL A 298 -8.88 -4.13 27.12
C VAL A 298 -9.65 -2.82 27.24
N THR A 299 -9.56 -1.95 26.24
CA THR A 299 -10.27 -0.66 26.24
C THR A 299 -11.78 -0.86 26.32
N GLY A 300 -12.31 -1.80 25.54
CA GLY A 300 -13.72 -2.16 25.56
C GLY A 300 -14.18 -2.71 26.91
N ALA A 301 -13.39 -3.58 27.55
CA ALA A 301 -13.69 -4.08 28.89
C ALA A 301 -13.73 -2.94 29.93
N LEU A 302 -12.79 -1.99 29.87
CA LEU A 302 -12.75 -0.83 30.77
C LEU A 302 -13.94 0.11 30.56
N VAL A 303 -14.24 0.45 29.30
CA VAL A 303 -15.40 1.28 28.94
C VAL A 303 -16.71 0.57 29.35
N GLY A 304 -16.80 -0.73 29.09
CA GLY A 304 -17.93 -1.56 29.50
C GLY A 304 -18.11 -1.60 31.02
N ALA A 305 -17.02 -1.66 31.80
CA ALA A 305 -17.06 -1.59 33.25
C ALA A 305 -17.55 -0.23 33.77
N ALA A 306 -17.10 0.86 33.14
CA ALA A 306 -17.58 2.21 33.46
C ALA A 306 -19.09 2.37 33.13
N MET A 307 -19.54 1.85 31.99
CA MET A 307 -20.98 1.87 31.64
C MET A 307 -21.80 0.96 32.58
N LEU A 308 -21.26 -0.20 32.96
CA LEU A 308 -21.91 -1.11 33.90
C LEU A 308 -22.12 -0.45 35.28
N SER A 309 -21.12 0.26 35.80
CA SER A 309 -21.22 0.95 37.08
C SER A 309 -22.25 2.07 37.04
N GLU A 310 -22.30 2.85 35.95
CA GLU A 310 -23.31 3.89 35.72
C GLU A 310 -24.72 3.30 35.69
N ILE A 311 -24.93 2.22 34.92
CA ILE A 311 -26.23 1.55 34.79
C ILE A 311 -26.69 1.00 36.15
N ARG A 312 -25.82 0.28 36.86
CA ARG A 312 -26.14 -0.26 38.20
C ARG A 312 -26.48 0.86 39.19
N GLY A 313 -25.73 1.95 39.16
CA GLY A 313 -25.99 3.12 40.01
C GLY A 313 -27.35 3.77 39.72
N ALA A 314 -27.71 3.93 38.45
CA ALA A 314 -29.03 4.46 38.06
C ALA A 314 -30.18 3.54 38.50
N LEU A 315 -30.04 2.23 38.27
CA LEU A 315 -31.03 1.23 38.70
C LEU A 315 -31.20 1.23 40.23
N ALA A 316 -30.11 1.33 40.99
CA ALA A 316 -30.15 1.39 42.46
C ALA A 316 -30.88 2.64 42.99
N ARG A 317 -30.87 3.75 42.23
CA ARG A 317 -31.61 4.98 42.57
C ARG A 317 -33.07 4.99 42.12
N GLY A 318 -33.52 3.96 41.38
CA GLY A 318 -34.84 3.96 40.74
C GLY A 318 -34.95 4.91 39.55
N ASP A 319 -33.83 5.49 39.11
CA ASP A 319 -33.78 6.36 37.95
C ASP A 319 -33.83 5.51 36.66
N LYS A 320 -34.53 6.01 35.64
CA LYS A 320 -34.22 5.54 34.28
C LYS A 320 -32.77 5.94 33.98
N PRO A 321 -31.93 5.06 33.41
CA PRO A 321 -30.59 5.42 32.95
C PRO A 321 -30.69 6.43 31.79
N ARG A 322 -30.96 7.68 32.14
CA ARG A 322 -31.14 8.83 31.26
C ARG A 322 -29.79 9.45 31.06
N VAL A 323 -29.38 9.53 29.80
CA VAL A 323 -28.05 10.01 29.53
C VAL A 323 -28.03 10.82 28.23
N ALA A 324 -27.87 12.13 28.36
CA ALA A 324 -27.67 13.04 27.24
C ALA A 324 -26.22 12.95 26.69
N TRP A 325 -25.25 12.59 27.54
CA TRP A 325 -23.82 12.60 27.18
C TRP A 325 -23.44 11.59 26.08
N PRO A 326 -24.00 10.36 25.95
CA PRO A 326 -23.64 9.43 24.88
C PRO A 326 -24.13 9.91 23.52
N ARG A 327 -25.23 10.68 23.46
CA ARG A 327 -25.70 11.27 22.21
C ARG A 327 -24.78 12.41 21.78
N ALA A 328 -24.39 13.28 22.72
CA ALA A 328 -23.41 14.33 22.45
C ALA A 328 -22.04 13.75 22.08
N ALA A 329 -21.57 12.73 22.81
CA ALA A 329 -20.31 12.04 22.53
C ALA A 329 -20.34 11.30 21.19
N ALA A 330 -21.46 10.64 20.84
CA ALA A 330 -21.62 10.02 19.52
C ALA A 330 -21.66 11.06 18.40
N ALA A 331 -22.31 12.22 18.60
CA ALA A 331 -22.34 13.30 17.62
C ALA A 331 -20.95 13.94 17.42
N VAL A 332 -20.23 14.23 18.51
CA VAL A 332 -18.85 14.73 18.47
C VAL A 332 -17.92 13.70 17.83
N GLY A 333 -18.07 12.43 18.17
CA GLY A 333 -17.32 11.33 17.55
C GLY A 333 -17.61 11.22 16.05
N GLY A 334 -18.86 11.33 15.64
CA GLY A 334 -19.27 11.36 14.23
C GLY A 334 -18.65 12.53 13.48
N LEU A 335 -18.64 13.73 14.06
CA LEU A 335 -17.94 14.89 13.50
C LEU A 335 -16.42 14.63 13.40
N GLY A 336 -15.83 14.02 14.42
CA GLY A 336 -14.42 13.62 14.42
C GLY A 336 -14.08 12.66 13.28
N VAL A 337 -14.93 11.67 13.00
CA VAL A 337 -14.78 10.75 11.86
C VAL A 337 -14.86 11.51 10.53
N VAL A 338 -15.82 12.41 10.37
CA VAL A 338 -15.94 13.24 9.16
C VAL A 338 -14.70 14.09 8.94
N LEU A 339 -14.20 14.75 9.99
CA LEU A 339 -12.97 15.54 9.92
C LEU A 339 -11.75 14.68 9.61
N ALA A 340 -11.66 13.48 10.19
CA ALA A 340 -10.58 12.54 9.90
C ALA A 340 -10.55 12.15 8.42
N PHE A 341 -11.70 11.84 7.81
CA PHE A 341 -11.77 11.53 6.38
C PHE A 341 -11.61 12.76 5.47
N ALA A 342 -11.99 13.95 5.92
CA ALA A 342 -11.66 15.19 5.22
C ALA A 342 -10.13 15.42 5.18
N LEU A 343 -9.42 15.12 6.27
CA LEU A 343 -7.95 15.16 6.31
C LEU A 343 -7.32 14.09 5.42
N VAL A 344 -7.91 12.89 5.35
CA VAL A 344 -7.49 11.88 4.36
C VAL A 344 -7.60 12.44 2.94
N ALA A 345 -8.77 12.97 2.57
CA ALA A 345 -9.04 13.46 1.21
C ALA A 345 -8.17 14.66 0.82
N THR A 346 -7.89 15.57 1.75
CA THR A 346 -7.16 16.82 1.48
C THR A 346 -5.66 16.71 1.66
N ARG A 347 -5.17 15.72 2.43
CA ARG A 347 -3.77 15.68 2.88
C ARG A 347 -3.09 14.35 2.55
N SER A 348 -3.62 13.24 3.07
CA SER A 348 -3.00 11.92 2.89
C SER A 348 -3.08 11.45 1.43
N TYR A 349 -4.29 11.43 0.88
CA TYR A 349 -4.56 10.85 -0.42
C TYR A 349 -3.79 11.53 -1.56
N PRO A 350 -3.83 12.88 -1.72
CA PRO A 350 -3.11 13.54 -2.82
C PRO A 350 -1.59 13.33 -2.74
N ARG A 351 -1.04 13.32 -1.52
CA ARG A 351 0.40 13.15 -1.28
C ARG A 351 0.86 11.75 -1.67
N VAL A 352 0.19 10.71 -1.17
CA VAL A 352 0.54 9.32 -1.46
C VAL A 352 0.25 9.00 -2.93
N ALA A 353 -0.84 9.50 -3.50
CA ALA A 353 -1.15 9.35 -4.92
C ALA A 353 -0.09 9.97 -5.83
N ALA A 354 0.38 11.18 -5.51
CA ALA A 354 1.46 11.82 -6.24
C ALA A 354 2.77 11.01 -6.13
N LEU A 355 3.13 10.56 -4.92
CA LEU A 355 4.33 9.76 -4.71
C LEU A 355 4.28 8.42 -5.48
N ALA A 356 3.17 7.69 -5.39
CA ALA A 356 3.00 6.43 -6.12
C ALA A 356 3.04 6.64 -7.64
N SER A 357 2.48 7.75 -8.14
CA SER A 357 2.60 8.10 -9.55
C SER A 357 4.05 8.36 -9.97
N ILE A 358 4.84 9.03 -9.12
CA ILE A 358 6.27 9.26 -9.36
C ILE A 358 7.04 7.95 -9.32
N LEU A 359 6.78 7.09 -8.32
CA LEU A 359 7.48 5.82 -8.13
C LEU A 359 7.28 4.85 -9.30
N ARG A 360 6.16 4.93 -10.03
CA ARG A 360 5.95 4.18 -11.28
C ARG A 360 6.83 4.62 -12.44
N THR A 361 7.40 5.82 -12.38
CA THR A 361 8.29 6.36 -13.44
C THR A 361 9.76 6.05 -13.20
N VAL A 362 10.10 5.41 -12.08
CA VAL A 362 11.48 5.11 -11.68
C VAL A 362 11.67 3.61 -11.48
N VAL A 363 12.89 3.15 -11.73
CA VAL A 363 13.29 1.76 -11.53
C VAL A 363 13.12 1.37 -10.05
N PRO A 364 12.33 0.32 -9.75
CA PRO A 364 12.10 -0.14 -8.39
C PRO A 364 13.39 -0.58 -7.70
N ASN A 365 13.48 -0.39 -6.38
CA ASN A 365 14.65 -0.80 -5.60
C ASN A 365 14.97 -2.29 -5.71
N ALA A 366 13.94 -3.14 -5.90
CA ALA A 366 14.10 -4.59 -6.07
C ALA A 366 14.81 -4.97 -7.39
N GLU A 367 14.77 -4.11 -8.40
CA GLU A 367 15.48 -4.34 -9.67
C GLU A 367 16.92 -3.82 -9.63
N LEU A 368 17.30 -3.03 -8.62
CA LEU A 368 18.63 -2.45 -8.56
C LEU A 368 19.69 -3.52 -8.21
N PRO A 369 20.85 -3.50 -8.90
CA PRO A 369 21.92 -4.44 -8.58
C PRO A 369 22.43 -4.19 -7.16
N VAL A 370 22.59 -5.28 -6.40
CA VAL A 370 23.14 -5.22 -5.03
C VAL A 370 24.58 -4.71 -5.04
N GLN A 371 25.33 -5.00 -6.11
CA GLN A 371 26.70 -4.52 -6.32
C GLN A 371 26.97 -4.29 -7.81
N GLY A 372 27.80 -3.28 -8.12
CA GLY A 372 28.24 -2.97 -9.48
C GLY A 372 27.25 -2.13 -10.30
N GLN A 373 27.65 -1.81 -11.53
CA GLN A 373 26.79 -1.11 -12.49
C GLN A 373 25.89 -2.11 -13.22
N PRO A 374 24.64 -1.75 -13.55
CA PRO A 374 23.78 -2.56 -14.41
C PRO A 374 24.43 -2.82 -15.78
N SER A 375 24.13 -3.97 -16.38
CA SER A 375 24.57 -4.30 -17.74
C SER A 375 23.87 -3.44 -18.79
N GLU A 376 24.44 -3.38 -19.99
CA GLU A 376 23.84 -2.72 -21.16
C GLU A 376 22.44 -3.26 -21.49
N GLU A 377 22.24 -4.58 -21.37
CA GLU A 377 20.94 -5.21 -21.59
C GLU A 377 19.90 -4.76 -20.55
N THR A 378 20.31 -4.64 -19.28
CA THR A 378 19.44 -4.15 -18.21
C THR A 378 19.02 -2.70 -18.44
N TYR A 379 19.97 -1.82 -18.78
CA TYR A 379 19.65 -0.43 -19.11
C TYR A 379 18.75 -0.33 -20.35
N ALA A 380 18.99 -1.16 -21.38
CA ALA A 380 18.14 -1.19 -22.56
C ALA A 380 16.70 -1.66 -22.25
N ARG A 381 16.53 -2.57 -21.29
CA ARG A 381 15.20 -2.96 -20.78
C ARG A 381 14.55 -1.82 -20.01
N TRP A 382 15.26 -1.23 -19.05
CA TRP A 382 14.75 -0.09 -18.27
C TRP A 382 14.44 1.13 -19.13
N ALA A 383 15.15 1.36 -20.23
CA ALA A 383 14.82 2.42 -21.18
C ALA A 383 13.44 2.26 -21.83
N LYS A 384 12.90 1.04 -21.87
CA LYS A 384 11.55 0.76 -22.37
C LYS A 384 10.51 0.83 -21.25
N GLU A 385 10.84 0.31 -20.06
CA GLU A 385 9.93 0.18 -18.92
C GLU A 385 9.82 1.48 -18.09
N TYR A 386 10.93 2.20 -17.93
CA TYR A 386 11.10 3.39 -17.11
C TYR A 386 11.83 4.50 -17.88
N PRO A 387 11.27 5.00 -19.00
CA PRO A 387 11.96 5.93 -19.91
C PRO A 387 12.28 7.29 -19.25
N ASP A 388 11.58 7.64 -18.17
CA ASP A 388 11.74 8.91 -17.48
C ASP A 388 12.57 8.79 -16.18
N ASP A 389 13.21 7.65 -15.92
CA ASP A 389 14.07 7.45 -14.76
C ASP A 389 15.39 8.23 -14.92
N PRO A 390 15.86 9.00 -13.91
CA PRO A 390 17.11 9.75 -14.00
C PRO A 390 18.36 8.90 -14.33
N ARG A 391 18.43 7.65 -13.89
CA ARG A 391 19.54 6.72 -14.18
C ARG A 391 19.54 6.32 -15.64
N VAL A 392 18.35 5.99 -16.15
CA VAL A 392 18.13 5.62 -17.56
C VAL A 392 18.47 6.81 -18.46
N LEU A 393 18.02 8.02 -18.11
CA LEU A 393 18.28 9.24 -18.87
C LEU A 393 19.77 9.62 -18.85
N ALA A 394 20.47 9.44 -17.73
CA ALA A 394 21.91 9.64 -17.65
C ALA A 394 22.66 8.63 -18.55
N TRP A 395 22.25 7.36 -18.54
CA TRP A 395 22.82 6.35 -19.45
C TRP A 395 22.52 6.67 -20.93
N GLN A 396 21.30 7.12 -21.26
CA GLN A 396 20.94 7.55 -22.61
C GLN A 396 21.78 8.74 -23.09
N ALA A 397 22.05 9.72 -22.21
CA ALA A 397 22.94 10.83 -22.51
C ALA A 397 24.36 10.33 -22.80
N GLY A 398 24.89 9.40 -21.99
CA GLY A 398 26.17 8.74 -22.28
C GLY A 398 26.20 8.02 -23.64
N LYS A 399 25.14 7.29 -24.00
CA LYS A 399 25.01 6.65 -25.32
C LYS A 399 24.93 7.64 -26.47
N ALA A 400 24.31 8.79 -26.26
CA ALA A 400 24.26 9.84 -27.25
C ALA A 400 25.65 10.46 -27.47
N LEU A 401 26.45 10.63 -26.40
CA LEU A 401 27.87 11.01 -26.51
C LEU A 401 28.66 9.99 -27.32
N ASP A 402 28.56 8.69 -27.00
CA ASP A 402 29.27 7.61 -27.71
C ASP A 402 28.97 7.61 -29.22
N ARG A 403 27.73 7.96 -29.60
CA ARG A 403 27.27 8.00 -31.00
C ARG A 403 27.48 9.34 -31.68
N SER A 404 27.96 10.34 -30.94
CA SER A 404 28.06 11.73 -31.40
C SER A 404 26.72 12.27 -31.93
N ASP A 405 25.63 12.01 -31.18
CA ASP A 405 24.27 12.44 -31.49
C ASP A 405 23.85 13.60 -30.58
N PRO A 406 23.97 14.86 -31.03
CA PRO A 406 23.68 16.02 -30.19
C PRO A 406 22.20 16.17 -29.85
N GLU A 407 21.29 15.81 -30.76
CA GLU A 407 19.86 15.96 -30.51
C GLU A 407 19.38 14.99 -29.44
N ALA A 408 19.83 13.73 -29.53
CA ALA A 408 19.53 12.72 -28.52
C ALA A 408 20.14 13.09 -27.15
N PHE A 409 21.35 13.67 -27.15
CA PHE A 409 22.02 14.11 -25.92
C PHE A 409 21.26 15.23 -25.22
N GLU A 410 20.93 16.31 -25.93
CA GLU A 410 20.17 17.44 -25.37
C GLU A 410 18.81 16.98 -24.83
N THR A 411 18.16 16.09 -25.57
CA THR A 411 16.87 15.51 -25.16
C THR A 411 17.03 14.73 -23.84
N ALA A 412 18.03 13.86 -23.75
CA ALA A 412 18.27 13.03 -22.56
C ALA A 412 18.66 13.87 -21.34
N VAL A 413 19.54 14.88 -21.50
CA VAL A 413 19.94 15.79 -20.41
C VAL A 413 18.78 16.65 -19.93
N THR A 414 18.01 17.24 -20.86
CA THR A 414 16.86 18.07 -20.53
C THR A 414 15.78 17.27 -19.79
N LYS A 415 15.42 16.09 -20.32
CA LYS A 415 14.49 15.17 -19.65
C LYS A 415 15.05 14.71 -18.32
N GLY A 416 16.36 14.44 -18.24
CA GLY A 416 17.07 14.02 -17.04
C GLY A 416 16.94 15.01 -15.91
N ARG A 417 17.26 16.29 -16.17
CA ARG A 417 17.07 17.39 -15.21
C ARG A 417 15.62 17.52 -14.75
N ALA A 418 14.68 17.47 -15.69
CA ALA A 418 13.26 17.50 -15.38
C ALA A 418 12.85 16.30 -14.52
N ALA A 419 13.40 15.11 -14.78
CA ALA A 419 13.16 13.90 -14.01
C ALA A 419 13.71 14.02 -12.59
N VAL A 420 14.93 14.56 -12.39
CA VAL A 420 15.50 14.80 -11.05
C VAL A 420 14.61 15.71 -10.21
N VAL A 421 14.06 16.78 -10.80
CA VAL A 421 13.11 17.68 -10.12
C VAL A 421 11.81 16.94 -9.79
N ARG A 422 11.21 16.26 -10.79
CA ARG A 422 9.93 15.55 -10.64
C ARG A 422 10.00 14.42 -9.61
N THR A 423 11.11 13.70 -9.57
CA THR A 423 11.33 12.55 -8.69
C THR A 423 11.97 12.93 -7.36
N GLY A 424 12.29 14.21 -7.15
CA GLY A 424 13.05 14.66 -5.99
C GLY A 424 12.41 14.34 -4.64
N SER A 425 11.08 14.23 -4.55
CA SER A 425 10.38 13.82 -3.32
C SER A 425 10.43 12.31 -3.05
N ALA A 426 10.78 11.49 -4.05
CA ALA A 426 10.90 10.05 -3.93
C ALA A 426 12.33 9.59 -3.59
N PHE A 427 13.31 10.50 -3.65
CA PHE A 427 14.72 10.21 -3.40
C PHE A 427 15.23 10.90 -2.14
N SER A 428 16.28 10.34 -1.54
CA SER A 428 16.99 11.02 -0.46
C SER A 428 17.67 12.29 -0.99
N GLU A 429 17.98 13.21 -0.09
CA GLU A 429 18.69 14.44 -0.45
C GLU A 429 20.04 14.13 -1.12
N GLU A 430 20.75 13.12 -0.62
CA GLU A 430 22.02 12.64 -1.18
C GLU A 430 21.84 12.09 -2.60
N THR A 431 20.83 11.25 -2.83
CA THR A 431 20.55 10.69 -4.17
C THR A 431 20.17 11.80 -5.15
N ARG A 432 19.36 12.77 -4.72
CA ARG A 432 18.99 13.92 -5.55
C ARG A 432 20.21 14.79 -5.89
N ALA A 433 21.08 15.05 -4.92
CA ALA A 433 22.32 15.80 -5.14
C ALA A 433 23.27 15.05 -6.09
N HIS A 434 23.36 13.72 -5.98
CA HIS A 434 24.11 12.88 -6.89
C HIS A 434 23.62 13.04 -8.33
N PHE A 435 22.31 12.88 -8.59
CA PHE A 435 21.80 13.04 -9.96
C PHE A 435 21.97 14.47 -10.50
N THR A 436 21.76 15.48 -9.66
CA THR A 436 21.99 16.88 -10.05
C THR A 436 23.44 17.06 -10.54
N LYS A 437 24.40 16.59 -9.74
CA LYS A 437 25.83 16.62 -10.10
C LYS A 437 26.13 15.81 -11.37
N THR A 438 25.48 14.66 -11.57
CA THR A 438 25.65 13.84 -12.78
C THR A 438 25.20 14.61 -14.03
N PHE A 439 24.01 15.21 -14.02
CA PHE A 439 23.51 15.97 -15.17
C PHE A 439 24.25 17.29 -15.39
N ASP A 440 24.79 17.91 -14.32
CA ASP A 440 25.65 19.08 -14.45
C ASP A 440 27.05 18.73 -14.99
N GLY A 441 27.57 17.55 -14.63
CA GLY A 441 28.81 17.01 -15.20
C GLY A 441 28.69 16.73 -16.69
N LEU A 442 27.53 16.24 -17.14
CA LEU A 442 27.27 15.99 -18.57
C LEU A 442 27.33 17.28 -19.41
N GLU A 443 27.05 18.46 -18.86
CA GLU A 443 27.26 19.72 -19.60
C GLU A 443 28.75 19.96 -19.93
N ALA A 444 29.67 19.50 -19.10
CA ALA A 444 31.09 19.57 -19.44
C ALA A 444 31.44 18.60 -20.59
N ASP A 445 30.79 17.43 -20.62
CA ASP A 445 30.98 16.43 -21.67
C ASP A 445 30.28 16.80 -22.98
N ARG A 446 29.28 17.69 -22.95
CA ARG A 446 28.60 18.24 -24.14
C ARG A 446 29.58 18.78 -25.18
N ALA A 447 30.69 19.36 -24.73
CA ALA A 447 31.73 19.88 -25.61
C ALA A 447 32.37 18.78 -26.49
N MET A 448 32.33 17.50 -26.09
CA MET A 448 32.76 16.37 -26.92
C MET A 448 31.90 16.20 -28.18
N LEU A 449 30.62 16.60 -28.16
CA LEU A 449 29.74 16.51 -29.33
C LEU A 449 30.11 17.51 -30.43
N LEU A 450 30.90 18.52 -30.07
CA LEU A 450 31.47 19.47 -31.03
C LEU A 450 32.72 18.92 -31.71
N LEU A 451 33.19 17.73 -31.32
CA LEU A 451 34.45 17.15 -31.77
C LEU A 451 34.22 15.90 -32.61
N VAL A 452 35.03 15.75 -33.65
CA VAL A 452 35.21 14.51 -34.42
C VAL A 452 35.69 13.39 -33.49
N PRO A 453 35.03 12.21 -33.49
CA PRO A 453 35.46 11.05 -32.72
C PRO A 453 36.90 10.64 -33.01
N ARG A 454 37.63 10.26 -31.95
CA ARG A 454 39.07 9.97 -32.04
C ARG A 454 39.41 8.78 -32.96
N ASP A 455 38.49 7.83 -33.07
CA ASP A 455 38.59 6.68 -33.94
C ASP A 455 38.32 7.01 -35.41
N GLU A 456 37.48 8.01 -35.69
CA GLU A 456 37.20 8.51 -37.04
C GLU A 456 38.33 9.36 -37.64
N LEU A 457 39.18 9.95 -36.81
CA LEU A 457 40.31 10.79 -37.25
C LEU A 457 41.27 10.01 -38.17
N PRO A 458 41.84 10.68 -39.20
CA PRO A 458 42.91 10.11 -40.01
C PRO A 458 44.11 9.67 -39.16
N LYS A 459 44.68 8.50 -39.48
CA LYS A 459 45.81 7.87 -38.76
C LYS A 459 46.85 7.37 -39.77
N GLY A 460 48.11 7.27 -39.35
CA GLY A 460 49.21 6.75 -40.17
C GLY A 460 50.36 7.74 -40.27
N THR A 461 51.15 7.60 -41.33
CA THR A 461 52.18 8.55 -41.73
C THR A 461 51.58 9.92 -42.09
N SER A 462 52.40 10.98 -42.12
CA SER A 462 51.92 12.33 -42.47
C SER A 462 51.18 12.38 -43.81
N LYS A 463 51.62 11.57 -44.80
CA LYS A 463 50.98 11.47 -46.11
C LYS A 463 49.60 10.82 -46.03
N GLU A 464 49.46 9.76 -45.23
CA GLU A 464 48.18 9.06 -45.03
C GLU A 464 47.19 9.93 -44.24
N ILE A 465 47.68 10.68 -43.25
CA ILE A 465 46.86 11.63 -42.50
C ILE A 465 46.30 12.72 -43.43
N SER A 466 47.15 13.33 -44.27
CA SER A 466 46.73 14.34 -45.25
C SER A 466 45.67 13.81 -46.20
N ALA A 467 45.92 12.64 -46.82
CA ALA A 467 44.96 12.01 -47.73
C ALA A 467 43.65 11.62 -47.02
N GLY A 468 43.72 11.21 -45.75
CA GLY A 468 42.54 10.93 -44.95
C GLY A 468 41.70 12.17 -44.64
N TRP A 469 42.34 13.32 -44.43
CA TRP A 469 41.64 14.60 -44.31
C TRP A 469 41.01 15.02 -45.64
N ASP A 470 41.73 14.91 -46.76
CA ASP A 470 41.18 15.19 -48.11
C ASP A 470 39.86 14.44 -48.35
N ALA A 471 39.82 13.16 -47.96
CA ALA A 471 38.66 12.31 -48.17
C ALA A 471 37.47 12.63 -47.25
N LYS A 472 37.70 13.18 -46.05
CA LYS A 472 36.67 13.33 -45.01
C LYS A 472 36.30 14.76 -44.66
N ILE A 473 37.09 15.76 -45.07
CA ILE A 473 36.95 17.15 -44.57
C ILE A 473 35.58 17.74 -44.85
N ALA A 474 34.97 17.50 -46.02
CA ALA A 474 33.62 17.99 -46.33
C ALA A 474 32.56 17.38 -45.39
N THR A 475 32.65 16.07 -45.13
CA THR A 475 31.77 15.34 -44.21
C THR A 475 31.95 15.84 -42.77
N PHE A 476 33.19 16.01 -42.33
CA PHE A 476 33.50 16.53 -41.00
C PHE A 476 33.09 17.99 -40.84
N ALA A 477 33.24 18.84 -41.86
CA ALA A 477 32.78 20.22 -41.82
C ALA A 477 31.26 20.32 -41.70
N ALA A 478 30.51 19.44 -42.38
CA ALA A 478 29.07 19.38 -42.27
C ALA A 478 28.60 18.87 -40.89
N LYS A 479 29.26 17.83 -40.36
CA LYS A 479 28.85 17.15 -39.12
C LYS A 479 29.39 17.81 -37.85
N TYR A 480 30.61 18.35 -37.89
CA TYR A 480 31.33 18.94 -36.75
C TYR A 480 31.87 20.34 -37.12
N PRO A 481 30.99 21.29 -37.49
CA PRO A 481 31.41 22.62 -37.94
C PRO A 481 32.11 23.44 -36.85
N LYS A 482 32.05 23.02 -35.60
CA LYS A 482 32.72 23.68 -34.46
C LYS A 482 33.95 22.93 -33.98
N ASP A 483 34.35 21.83 -34.62
CA ASP A 483 35.58 21.15 -34.24
C ASP A 483 36.77 22.02 -34.66
N PRO A 484 37.62 22.45 -33.72
CA PRO A 484 38.72 23.34 -34.03
C PRO A 484 39.84 22.68 -34.88
N ARG A 485 39.92 21.34 -34.96
CA ARG A 485 40.79 20.62 -35.91
C ARG A 485 40.24 20.69 -37.33
N VAL A 486 38.92 20.56 -37.47
CA VAL A 486 38.23 20.72 -38.77
C VAL A 486 38.38 22.14 -39.27
N GLN A 487 38.15 23.14 -38.39
CA GLN A 487 38.30 24.55 -38.74
C GLN A 487 39.76 24.92 -39.05
N LEU A 488 40.74 24.33 -38.37
CA LEU A 488 42.16 24.46 -38.73
C LEU A 488 42.43 23.92 -40.15
N GLU A 489 41.94 22.73 -40.47
CA GLU A 489 42.13 22.13 -41.79
C GLU A 489 41.45 22.95 -42.90
N LEU A 490 40.23 23.44 -42.66
CA LEU A 490 39.52 24.36 -43.55
C LEU A 490 40.27 25.69 -43.73
N THR A 491 40.86 26.23 -42.65
CA THR A 491 41.67 27.45 -42.69
C THR A 491 42.87 27.27 -43.61
N MET A 492 43.62 26.18 -43.45
CA MET A 492 44.81 25.88 -44.25
C MET A 492 44.44 25.75 -45.74
N ARG A 493 43.38 25.00 -46.05
CA ARG A 493 42.92 24.78 -47.44
C ARG A 493 42.36 26.04 -48.08
N ALA A 494 41.56 26.81 -47.35
CA ALA A 494 41.03 28.07 -47.85
C ALA A 494 42.16 29.02 -48.26
N TYR A 495 43.22 29.10 -47.45
CA TYR A 495 44.35 29.98 -47.73
C TYR A 495 45.31 29.41 -48.79
N PHE A 496 45.83 28.20 -48.61
CA PHE A 496 46.91 27.66 -49.46
C PHE A 496 46.42 27.00 -50.75
N ASP A 497 45.25 26.36 -50.74
CA ASP A 497 44.75 25.64 -51.92
C ASP A 497 43.80 26.53 -52.73
N ALA A 498 42.80 27.11 -52.06
CA ALA A 498 41.76 27.92 -52.70
C ALA A 498 42.17 29.38 -52.92
N HIS A 499 43.27 29.83 -52.30
CA HIS A 499 43.75 31.22 -52.37
C HIS A 499 42.66 32.25 -51.97
N ASP A 500 41.83 31.89 -50.98
CA ASP A 500 40.76 32.72 -50.42
C ASP A 500 41.12 33.19 -48.99
N PRO A 501 41.78 34.36 -48.85
CA PRO A 501 42.16 34.88 -47.55
C PRO A 501 40.96 35.34 -46.71
N LYS A 502 39.78 35.59 -47.29
CA LYS A 502 38.59 35.99 -46.50
C LYS A 502 37.98 34.77 -45.82
N ALA A 503 37.76 33.69 -46.56
CA ALA A 503 37.27 32.44 -45.99
C ALA A 503 38.23 31.88 -44.92
N ALA A 504 39.54 31.99 -45.15
CA ALA A 504 40.54 31.60 -44.15
C ALA A 504 40.36 32.38 -42.82
N LEU A 505 40.13 33.69 -42.86
CA LEU A 505 39.88 34.49 -41.65
C LEU A 505 38.57 34.13 -40.93
N GLU A 506 37.53 33.73 -41.65
CA GLU A 506 36.29 33.24 -41.03
C GLU A 506 36.52 31.93 -40.27
N HIS A 507 37.27 30.99 -40.86
CA HIS A 507 37.64 29.74 -40.20
C HIS A 507 38.60 29.94 -39.02
N VAL A 508 39.54 30.89 -39.10
CA VAL A 508 40.40 31.30 -37.96
C VAL A 508 39.53 31.75 -36.78
N LYS A 509 38.54 32.61 -37.04
CA LYS A 509 37.63 33.11 -36.02
C LYS A 509 36.80 31.97 -35.40
N ALA A 510 36.19 31.13 -36.24
CA ALA A 510 35.40 29.98 -35.79
C ALA A 510 36.24 29.01 -34.92
N THR A 511 37.50 28.79 -35.30
CA THR A 511 38.46 28.00 -34.51
C THR A 511 38.65 28.60 -33.12
N ARG A 512 38.94 29.90 -33.02
CA ARG A 512 39.18 30.59 -31.74
C ARG A 512 37.96 30.59 -30.82
N ASP A 513 36.78 30.79 -31.39
CA ASP A 513 35.53 30.81 -30.63
C ASP A 513 35.21 29.42 -30.02
N ALA A 514 35.63 28.33 -30.67
CA ALA A 514 35.39 26.97 -30.20
C ALA A 514 36.38 26.49 -29.10
N VAL A 515 37.62 26.98 -29.11
CA VAL A 515 38.72 26.49 -28.25
C VAL A 515 38.41 26.52 -26.75
N PRO A 516 37.86 27.60 -26.16
CA PRO A 516 37.61 27.65 -24.72
C PRO A 516 36.72 26.51 -24.20
N ALA A 517 35.75 26.08 -25.01
CA ALA A 517 34.80 25.03 -24.64
C ALA A 517 35.44 23.63 -24.60
N VAL A 518 36.48 23.38 -25.41
CA VAL A 518 37.08 22.06 -25.59
C VAL A 518 38.53 21.95 -25.12
N ARG A 519 39.12 23.04 -24.60
CA ARG A 519 40.55 23.14 -24.26
C ARG A 519 41.03 22.03 -23.33
N SER A 520 40.22 21.63 -22.35
CA SER A 520 40.54 20.57 -21.38
C SER A 520 40.75 19.20 -22.04
N PHE A 521 40.17 18.95 -23.22
CA PHE A 521 40.30 17.68 -23.94
C PHE A 521 41.58 17.58 -24.78
N PHE A 522 42.32 18.68 -24.92
CA PHE A 522 43.59 18.73 -25.66
C PHE A 522 44.75 19.09 -24.72
N PRO A 523 45.17 18.16 -23.83
CA PRO A 523 46.18 18.43 -22.80
C PRO A 523 47.57 18.73 -23.36
N LYS A 524 47.85 18.32 -24.60
CA LYS A 524 49.08 18.67 -25.33
C LYS A 524 48.95 19.96 -26.15
N GLY A 525 47.87 20.70 -25.95
CA GLY A 525 47.49 21.84 -26.79
C GLY A 525 46.80 21.37 -28.07
N LEU A 526 45.98 22.25 -28.63
CA LEU A 526 45.47 22.13 -29.99
C LEU A 526 46.38 22.95 -30.90
N ASP A 527 46.65 22.51 -32.13
CA ASP A 527 47.49 23.27 -33.09
C ASP A 527 46.74 24.48 -33.70
N VAL A 528 45.97 25.18 -32.87
CA VAL A 528 45.25 26.41 -33.23
C VAL A 528 46.22 27.57 -33.42
N ASP A 529 47.46 27.43 -32.96
CA ASP A 529 48.44 28.48 -33.15
C ASP A 529 48.97 28.50 -34.59
N ALA A 530 48.88 27.40 -35.35
CA ALA A 530 49.09 27.41 -36.80
C ALA A 530 48.11 28.37 -37.51
N VAL A 531 46.86 28.52 -37.03
CA VAL A 531 45.93 29.49 -37.63
C VAL A 531 46.37 30.94 -37.40
N SER A 532 47.19 31.23 -36.39
CA SER A 532 47.72 32.58 -36.16
C SER A 532 48.75 32.97 -37.23
N ALA A 533 49.51 32.02 -37.78
CA ALA A 533 50.40 32.29 -38.91
C ALA A 533 49.59 32.52 -40.20
N VAL A 534 48.57 31.69 -40.45
CA VAL A 534 47.66 31.87 -41.60
C VAL A 534 46.92 33.20 -41.52
N GLU A 535 46.51 33.64 -40.32
CA GLU A 535 45.89 34.95 -40.12
C GLU A 535 46.83 36.11 -40.50
N VAL A 536 48.12 36.04 -40.12
CA VAL A 536 49.11 37.06 -40.55
C VAL A 536 49.21 37.10 -42.08
N PHE A 537 49.29 35.95 -42.73
CA PHE A 537 49.37 35.87 -44.19
C PHE A 537 48.09 36.40 -44.86
N ALA A 538 46.91 35.96 -44.41
CA ALA A 538 45.62 36.39 -44.94
C ALA A 538 45.37 37.90 -44.75
N LEU A 539 45.71 38.47 -43.58
CA LEU A 539 45.60 39.92 -43.34
C LEU A 539 46.55 40.72 -44.24
N THR A 540 47.75 40.20 -44.48
CA THR A 540 48.74 40.83 -45.36
C THR A 540 48.23 40.88 -46.81
N ASP A 541 47.70 39.77 -47.31
CA ASP A 541 47.12 39.67 -48.67
C ASP A 541 45.90 40.56 -48.86
N LEU A 542 45.11 40.75 -47.80
CA LEU A 542 43.96 41.66 -47.80
C LEU A 542 44.36 43.14 -47.61
N GLY A 543 45.65 43.45 -47.52
CA GLY A 543 46.15 44.82 -47.34
C GLY A 543 45.95 45.39 -45.93
N ARG A 544 45.54 44.57 -44.95
CA ARG A 544 45.34 44.95 -43.54
C ARG A 544 46.66 44.87 -42.75
N ARG A 545 47.66 45.61 -43.25
CA ARG A 545 49.07 45.46 -42.83
C ARG A 545 49.32 45.84 -41.37
N ASP A 546 48.59 46.80 -40.82
CA ASP A 546 48.77 47.21 -39.42
C ASP A 546 48.32 46.11 -38.45
N GLU A 547 47.20 45.43 -38.77
CA GLU A 547 46.69 44.30 -38.00
C GLU A 547 47.60 43.07 -38.12
N ALA A 548 48.06 42.78 -39.35
CA ALA A 548 49.03 41.71 -39.61
C ALA A 548 50.33 41.93 -38.81
N LYS A 549 50.86 43.16 -38.81
CA LYS A 549 52.12 43.52 -38.13
C LYS A 549 51.99 43.46 -36.60
N ALA A 550 50.85 43.88 -36.05
CA ALA A 550 50.58 43.75 -34.62
C ALA A 550 50.56 42.29 -34.18
N LEU A 551 49.92 41.42 -34.98
CA LEU A 551 49.85 39.99 -34.73
C LEU A 551 51.21 39.30 -34.92
N GLU A 552 51.93 39.63 -35.98
CA GLU A 552 53.30 39.16 -36.26
C GLU A 552 54.23 39.47 -35.08
N LEU A 553 54.24 40.72 -34.61
CA LEU A 553 55.09 41.14 -33.48
C LEU A 553 54.78 40.33 -32.20
N ARG A 554 53.51 40.01 -31.95
CA ARG A 554 53.09 39.17 -30.83
C ARG A 554 53.60 37.73 -30.99
N VAL A 555 53.38 37.10 -32.15
CA VAL A 555 53.80 35.72 -32.43
C VAL A 555 55.33 35.58 -32.43
N CYS A 556 56.06 36.58 -32.90
CA CYS A 556 57.53 36.53 -32.98
C CYS A 556 58.26 36.93 -31.67
N ARG A 557 57.64 37.62 -30.70
CA ARG A 557 58.30 38.13 -29.46
C ARG A 557 58.01 37.35 -28.16
N GLU A 558 56.83 36.76 -27.99
CA GLU A 558 56.41 36.10 -26.74
C GLU A 558 56.53 34.57 -26.82
N ASP A 559 55.94 33.85 -25.84
CA ASP A 559 55.65 32.40 -25.78
C ASP A 559 54.79 31.88 -26.97
N GLY A 560 54.96 32.47 -28.16
CA GLY A 560 54.31 32.10 -29.40
C GLY A 560 54.65 30.66 -29.77
N HIS A 561 53.61 29.90 -30.09
CA HIS A 561 53.72 28.46 -30.34
C HIS A 561 54.74 28.17 -31.46
N GLU A 562 55.62 27.21 -31.20
CA GLU A 562 56.81 26.89 -32.02
C GLU A 562 56.49 26.69 -33.51
N ILE A 563 55.32 26.14 -33.81
CA ILE A 563 54.84 25.84 -35.17
C ILE A 563 54.56 27.15 -35.95
N ALA A 564 53.78 28.07 -35.38
CA ALA A 564 53.46 29.36 -36.00
C ALA A 564 54.74 30.18 -36.25
N ARG A 565 55.63 30.20 -35.27
CA ARG A 565 56.92 30.87 -35.37
C ARG A 565 57.80 30.27 -36.47
N ARG A 566 57.86 28.95 -36.59
CA ARG A 566 58.55 28.26 -37.69
C ARG A 566 57.96 28.61 -39.05
N MET A 567 56.64 28.60 -39.19
CA MET A 567 55.96 28.98 -40.45
C MET A 567 56.26 30.43 -40.86
N LEU A 568 56.22 31.38 -39.93
CA LEU A 568 56.55 32.78 -40.22
C LEU A 568 58.06 32.98 -40.48
N THR A 569 58.93 32.22 -39.81
CA THR A 569 60.39 32.26 -40.04
C THR A 569 60.77 31.69 -41.40
N SER A 570 60.18 30.56 -41.81
CA SER A 570 60.44 29.96 -43.13
C SER A 570 60.00 30.86 -44.29
N ASN A 571 59.09 31.80 -44.03
CA ASN A 571 58.61 32.80 -44.99
C ASN A 571 59.27 34.18 -44.79
N GLY A 572 60.30 34.28 -43.95
CA GLY A 572 61.10 35.50 -43.78
C GLY A 572 60.43 36.63 -42.97
N LEU A 573 59.30 36.37 -42.32
CA LEU A 573 58.56 37.36 -41.52
C LEU A 573 59.10 37.45 -40.09
N CYS A 574 59.36 36.32 -39.41
CA CYS A 574 60.14 36.34 -38.16
C CYS A 574 61.65 36.23 -38.46
N ARG A 575 62.48 37.08 -37.85
CA ARG A 575 63.94 36.88 -37.86
C ARG A 575 64.28 35.78 -36.85
N GLY A 576 64.85 34.68 -37.32
CA GLY A 576 65.21 33.55 -36.46
C GLY A 576 66.18 33.98 -35.36
N THR A 577 65.76 33.87 -34.09
CA THR A 577 66.72 33.75 -32.99
C THR A 577 67.14 32.29 -32.95
N ALA A 578 68.38 32.00 -33.34
CA ALA A 578 69.05 30.85 -32.74
C ALA A 578 69.06 31.08 -31.22
N ALA A 579 68.58 30.10 -30.46
CA ALA A 579 68.57 30.09 -29.00
C ALA A 579 70.02 30.09 -28.43
N PRO A 580 70.26 30.29 -27.12
CA PRO A 580 69.45 29.78 -25.99
C PRO A 580 68.41 30.76 -25.45
#